data_AF-A0A9D5U1R5-F1
#
_entry.id   AF-A0A9D5U1R5-F1
#
_cell.length_a   1.000
_cell.length_b   1.000
_cell.length_c   1.000
_cell.angle_alpha   90.00
_cell.angle_beta   90.00
_cell.angle_gamma   90.00
#
_symmetry.space_group_name_H-M   'P 1'
#
loop_
_entity.id
_entity.type
_entity.pdbx_description
1 polymer ?
#
loop_
_entity_poly.entity_id
_entity_poly.type
_entity_poly.pdbx_seq_one_letter_code
_entity_poly.pdbx_strand_id
1 'polypeptide(L)'
;MAVARELDALGTNILILPKSASMQDYYSADMQEEEIPEEYVTTLSTSDLSGLDNLSPKLSVPLELEGRRFILTGILPKNEFKAKMAWQGAGIFARPEGCGTVVDLPLAGVAPAPGEPAQRRIIEDLGESELLVGHDMAGELGITEGQSFTLMGKAFQVKAILPMTGTVDDARAFAHLHTLQALAGKGAVINAIEIVGCCEQISKGLVQKINQLLPEAKVVTISQIVATQVNTNHMMARLSLLFLVIMVLVGGASIANYMYANVYERRREIGTLMALGAGPKLVLQVFLLKALLLGVGGGVAGFFLGSAAALWLGPRIAGVPVLPMPILAFWALVVAIAIALAASFFPARRAARLDPSVALQEV
;
A
#
# COMPACT_ATOMS: atom_id res chain seq x y z
N MET A 1 -12.51 -13.28 -9.56
CA MET A 1 -13.57 -12.25 -9.52
C MET A 1 -13.30 -11.16 -8.48
N ALA A 2 -12.81 -11.45 -7.26
CA ALA A 2 -12.46 -10.41 -6.28
C ALA A 2 -11.27 -9.54 -6.73
N VAL A 3 -10.18 -10.16 -7.20
CA VAL A 3 -8.97 -9.46 -7.68
C VAL A 3 -9.24 -8.55 -8.89
N ALA A 4 -10.10 -8.99 -9.82
CA ALA A 4 -10.51 -8.17 -10.97
C ALA A 4 -11.30 -6.91 -10.57
N ARG A 5 -12.10 -6.99 -9.49
CA ARG A 5 -12.86 -5.85 -8.96
C ARG A 5 -11.97 -4.86 -8.20
N GLU A 6 -10.92 -5.34 -7.56
CA GLU A 6 -9.89 -4.49 -6.93
C GLU A 6 -9.02 -3.79 -7.98
N LEU A 7 -8.87 -4.40 -9.15
CA LEU A 7 -8.16 -3.84 -10.30
C LEU A 7 -8.91 -2.73 -11.01
N ASP A 8 -10.23 -2.83 -11.12
CA ASP A 8 -11.07 -1.75 -11.65
C ASP A 8 -10.94 -0.45 -10.82
N ALA A 9 -10.56 -0.54 -9.54
CA ALA A 9 -10.32 0.61 -8.66
C ALA A 9 -8.91 1.22 -8.78
N LEU A 10 -7.99 0.56 -9.49
CA LEU A 10 -6.60 0.98 -9.72
C LEU A 10 -6.39 1.63 -11.10
N GLY A 11 -7.49 2.01 -11.75
CA GLY A 11 -7.62 2.82 -12.97
C GLY A 11 -6.69 2.51 -14.16
N THR A 12 -5.40 2.87 -14.19
CA THR A 12 -4.51 2.46 -15.29
C THR A 12 -4.23 0.98 -15.16
N ASN A 13 -4.72 0.17 -16.10
CA ASN A 13 -4.62 -1.28 -15.98
C ASN A 13 -3.48 -1.85 -16.84
N ILE A 14 -3.00 -1.09 -17.82
CA ILE A 14 -1.92 -1.47 -18.73
C ILE A 14 -0.97 -0.28 -18.91
N LEU A 15 0.33 -0.56 -18.86
CA LEU A 15 1.40 0.38 -19.16
C LEU A 15 2.22 -0.16 -20.33
N ILE A 16 2.53 0.69 -21.29
CA ILE A 16 3.41 0.39 -22.41
C ILE A 16 4.67 1.21 -22.25
N LEU A 17 5.81 0.53 -22.19
CA LEU A 17 7.13 1.10 -21.95
C LEU A 17 8.12 0.69 -23.06
N PRO A 18 9.26 1.39 -23.19
CA PRO A 18 10.42 0.88 -23.92
C PRO A 18 10.82 -0.53 -23.43
N LYS A 19 11.40 -1.35 -24.31
CA LYS A 19 11.70 -2.76 -24.02
C LYS A 19 12.66 -2.96 -22.84
N SER A 20 13.64 -2.07 -22.73
CA SER A 20 14.69 -2.05 -21.72
C SER A 20 14.26 -1.36 -20.43
N ALA A 21 13.24 -0.49 -20.49
CA ALA A 21 12.72 0.20 -19.32
C ALA A 21 12.09 -0.77 -18.30
N SER A 22 12.38 -0.53 -17.04
CA SER A 22 11.76 -1.21 -15.91
C SER A 22 10.60 -0.39 -15.33
N MET A 23 9.75 -1.06 -14.56
CA MET A 23 8.70 -0.38 -13.80
C MET A 23 9.26 0.53 -12.72
N GLN A 24 10.43 0.17 -12.16
CA GLN A 24 11.10 1.01 -11.18
C GLN A 24 11.46 2.35 -11.83
N ASP A 25 11.96 2.33 -13.07
CA ASP A 25 12.34 3.52 -13.84
C ASP A 25 11.13 4.41 -14.13
N TYR A 26 9.97 3.81 -14.40
CA TYR A 26 8.72 4.55 -14.56
C TYR A 26 8.31 5.30 -13.28
N TYR A 27 8.32 4.61 -12.14
CA TYR A 27 7.91 5.19 -10.86
C TYR A 27 8.95 6.16 -10.28
N SER A 28 10.24 5.82 -10.37
CA SER A 28 11.33 6.74 -9.96
C SER A 28 11.45 7.95 -10.89
N ALA A 29 10.72 7.95 -12.01
CA ALA A 29 10.83 8.92 -13.08
C ALA A 29 12.24 8.99 -13.70
N ASP A 30 13.06 7.96 -13.46
CA ASP A 30 14.40 7.80 -14.00
C ASP A 30 14.33 6.99 -15.30
N MET A 31 13.43 7.37 -16.20
CA MET A 31 13.34 6.78 -17.53
C MET A 31 14.47 7.36 -18.39
N GLN A 32 15.66 6.81 -18.16
CA GLN A 32 16.88 7.10 -18.88
C GLN A 32 16.65 6.96 -20.39
N GLU A 33 16.62 8.10 -21.09
CA GLU A 33 16.84 8.35 -22.53
C GLU A 33 16.10 7.49 -23.57
N GLU A 34 15.34 6.48 -23.16
CA GLU A 34 14.72 5.51 -24.05
C GLU A 34 13.29 5.89 -24.35
N GLU A 35 13.00 5.89 -25.64
CA GLU A 35 11.79 6.44 -26.21
C GLU A 35 11.15 5.41 -27.13
N ILE A 36 9.83 5.48 -27.23
CA ILE A 36 9.04 4.82 -28.25
C ILE A 36 8.42 5.88 -29.16
N PRO A 37 8.20 5.58 -30.44
CA PRO A 37 7.52 6.49 -31.34
C PRO A 37 6.09 6.80 -30.86
N GLU A 38 5.70 8.07 -30.91
CA GLU A 38 4.32 8.49 -30.62
C GLU A 38 3.31 7.87 -31.60
N GLU A 39 3.77 7.43 -32.78
CA GLU A 39 2.98 6.67 -33.76
C GLU A 39 2.31 5.44 -33.13
N TYR A 40 2.89 4.83 -32.09
CA TYR A 40 2.27 3.71 -31.38
C TYR A 40 0.91 4.07 -30.77
N VAL A 41 0.73 5.32 -30.35
CA VAL A 41 -0.57 5.81 -29.88
C VAL A 41 -1.59 5.80 -31.02
N THR A 42 -1.16 6.22 -32.21
CA THR A 42 -1.99 6.23 -33.42
C THR A 42 -2.35 4.80 -33.80
N THR A 43 -1.37 3.90 -33.88
CA THR A 43 -1.57 2.47 -34.18
C THR A 43 -2.59 1.82 -33.23
N LEU A 44 -2.50 2.11 -31.93
CA LEU A 44 -3.43 1.59 -30.94
C LEU A 44 -4.83 2.19 -31.12
N SER A 45 -4.92 3.50 -31.34
CA SER A 45 -6.21 4.19 -31.53
C SER A 45 -6.95 3.79 -32.80
N THR A 46 -6.24 3.38 -33.85
CA THR A 46 -6.83 2.92 -35.12
C THR A 46 -6.99 1.41 -35.17
N SER A 47 -6.58 0.68 -34.14
CA SER A 47 -6.70 -0.78 -34.12
C SER A 47 -8.13 -1.23 -33.78
N ASP A 48 -8.55 -2.38 -34.29
CA ASP A 48 -9.84 -3.02 -33.95
C ASP A 48 -9.84 -3.65 -32.54
N LEU A 49 -8.86 -3.33 -31.71
CA LEU A 49 -8.78 -3.84 -30.35
C LEU A 49 -9.84 -3.14 -29.49
N SER A 50 -10.82 -3.92 -29.06
CA SER A 50 -11.80 -3.46 -28.10
C SER A 50 -11.14 -3.23 -26.73
N GLY A 51 -11.70 -2.32 -25.93
CA GLY A 51 -11.26 -2.07 -24.55
C GLY A 51 -9.96 -1.26 -24.40
N LEU A 52 -9.48 -0.64 -25.48
CA LEU A 52 -8.47 0.42 -25.45
C LEU A 52 -9.18 1.78 -25.38
N ASP A 53 -9.59 2.15 -24.18
CA ASP A 53 -10.13 3.49 -23.93
C ASP A 53 -9.06 4.35 -23.22
N ASN A 54 -9.09 5.65 -23.47
CA ASN A 54 -8.25 6.66 -22.80
C ASN A 54 -6.74 6.36 -22.82
N LEU A 55 -6.15 6.29 -24.02
CA LEU A 55 -4.69 6.25 -24.21
C LEU A 55 -4.06 7.55 -23.72
N SER A 56 -3.26 7.51 -22.67
CA SER A 56 -2.52 8.69 -22.17
C SER A 56 -1.01 8.54 -22.46
N PRO A 57 -0.53 9.10 -23.59
CA PRO A 57 0.90 9.14 -23.86
C PRO A 57 1.61 10.16 -22.98
N LYS A 58 2.81 9.80 -22.53
CA LYS A 58 3.63 10.61 -21.64
C LYS A 58 5.06 10.69 -22.15
N LEU A 59 5.64 11.88 -22.08
CA LEU A 59 7.07 12.10 -22.21
C LEU A 59 7.59 12.71 -20.92
N SER A 60 8.35 11.97 -20.13
CA SER A 60 8.99 12.50 -18.91
C SER A 60 10.45 12.83 -19.18
N VAL A 61 10.86 14.06 -18.89
CA VAL A 61 12.24 14.54 -19.09
C VAL A 61 12.78 15.05 -17.76
N PRO A 62 13.99 14.64 -17.34
CA PRO A 62 14.61 15.16 -16.13
C PRO A 62 15.01 16.62 -16.32
N LEU A 63 14.85 17.39 -15.24
CA LEU A 63 15.13 18.82 -15.20
C LEU A 63 15.97 19.11 -13.95
N GLU A 64 17.10 19.79 -14.11
CA GLU A 64 17.88 20.29 -12.98
C GLU A 64 17.55 21.76 -12.73
N LEU A 65 16.97 22.04 -11.55
CA LEU A 65 16.67 23.40 -11.07
C LEU A 65 17.28 23.58 -9.69
N GLU A 66 18.01 24.68 -9.49
CA GLU A 66 18.60 25.05 -8.19
C GLU A 66 19.46 23.93 -7.54
N GLY A 67 20.09 23.09 -8.37
CA GLY A 67 20.91 21.95 -7.90
C GLY A 67 20.11 20.71 -7.47
N ARG A 68 18.80 20.68 -7.74
CA ARG A 68 17.90 19.54 -7.49
C ARG A 68 17.33 19.01 -8.79
N ARG A 69 17.01 17.71 -8.80
CA ARG A 69 16.38 17.04 -9.93
C ARG A 69 14.87 16.99 -9.75
N PHE A 70 14.17 17.57 -10.72
CA PHE A 70 12.73 17.47 -10.91
C PHE A 70 12.45 16.77 -12.23
N ILE A 71 11.18 16.48 -12.49
CA ILE A 71 10.75 15.84 -13.72
C ILE A 71 9.66 16.69 -14.34
N LEU A 72 9.84 16.99 -15.62
CA LEU A 72 8.83 17.63 -16.44
C LEU A 72 8.18 16.56 -17.31
N THR A 73 6.88 16.37 -17.14
CA THR A 73 6.09 15.37 -17.86
C THR A 73 5.15 16.04 -18.85
N GLY A 74 5.31 15.71 -20.12
CA GLY A 74 4.44 16.11 -21.21
C GLY A 74 3.24 15.18 -21.29
N ILE A 75 2.04 15.74 -21.28
CA ILE A 75 0.76 15.01 -21.31
C ILE A 75 -0.18 15.55 -22.39
N LEU A 76 -1.11 14.72 -22.86
CA LEU A 76 -2.25 15.15 -23.66
C LEU A 76 -3.48 15.34 -22.74
N PRO A 77 -3.98 16.58 -22.54
CA PRO A 77 -4.89 16.89 -21.42
C PRO A 77 -6.22 16.15 -21.49
N LYS A 78 -6.82 16.07 -22.69
CA LYS A 78 -8.08 15.35 -22.92
C LYS A 78 -8.01 13.89 -22.50
N ASN A 79 -6.84 13.28 -22.56
CA ASN A 79 -6.65 11.87 -22.26
C ASN A 79 -6.20 11.65 -20.81
N GLU A 80 -5.27 12.49 -20.31
CA GLU A 80 -4.74 12.39 -18.95
C GLU A 80 -5.78 12.73 -17.88
N PHE A 81 -6.62 13.75 -18.09
CA PHE A 81 -7.62 14.13 -17.08
C PHE A 81 -8.88 13.29 -17.12
N LYS A 82 -9.28 12.76 -18.28
CA LYS A 82 -10.28 11.69 -18.32
C LYS A 82 -9.78 10.44 -17.61
N ALA A 83 -8.51 10.10 -17.82
CA ALA A 83 -7.86 9.06 -17.05
C ALA A 83 -7.95 9.42 -15.56
N LYS A 84 -7.38 10.55 -15.07
CA LYS A 84 -7.28 10.95 -13.64
C LYS A 84 -8.60 11.35 -12.93
N MET A 85 -9.63 11.82 -13.62
CA MET A 85 -10.94 12.18 -13.04
C MET A 85 -11.82 10.97 -12.74
N ALA A 86 -11.66 9.87 -13.49
CA ALA A 86 -12.32 8.59 -13.17
C ALA A 86 -12.01 8.10 -11.74
N TRP A 87 -10.95 8.63 -11.12
CA TRP A 87 -10.44 8.26 -9.81
C TRP A 87 -10.88 9.20 -8.70
N GLN A 88 -10.83 10.53 -8.93
CA GLN A 88 -11.23 11.50 -7.91
C GLN A 88 -12.75 11.48 -7.65
N GLY A 89 -13.55 11.14 -8.66
CA GLY A 89 -14.99 10.88 -8.49
C GLY A 89 -15.28 9.53 -7.83
N ALA A 90 -14.31 8.62 -7.86
CA ALA A 90 -14.44 7.30 -7.26
C ALA A 90 -13.82 7.27 -5.86
N GLY A 91 -14.51 7.84 -4.88
CA GLY A 91 -14.21 7.55 -3.48
C GLY A 91 -14.22 6.03 -3.24
N ILE A 92 -13.71 5.58 -2.08
CA ILE A 92 -13.60 4.17 -1.65
C ILE A 92 -14.97 3.40 -1.70
N PHE A 93 -16.07 4.10 -2.01
CA PHE A 93 -17.44 3.59 -2.15
C PHE A 93 -18.02 3.66 -3.56
N ALA A 94 -17.34 4.25 -4.54
CA ALA A 94 -17.86 4.35 -5.90
C ALA A 94 -17.59 3.05 -6.66
N ARG A 95 -18.68 2.43 -7.11
CA ARG A 95 -18.68 1.20 -7.89
C ARG A 95 -18.96 1.57 -9.35
N PRO A 96 -17.96 1.62 -10.24
CA PRO A 96 -18.25 1.73 -11.66
C PRO A 96 -18.85 0.40 -12.13
N GLU A 97 -20.16 0.39 -12.40
CA GLU A 97 -20.83 -0.72 -13.08
C GLU A 97 -20.70 -0.53 -14.59
N GLY A 98 -19.75 -1.23 -15.22
CA GLY A 98 -19.74 -1.48 -16.66
C GLY A 98 -18.57 -0.89 -17.46
N CYS A 99 -18.09 -1.69 -18.41
CA CYS A 99 -17.07 -1.31 -19.39
C CYS A 99 -17.59 -0.18 -20.29
N GLY A 100 -16.80 0.88 -20.47
CA GLY A 100 -17.17 2.03 -21.30
C GLY A 100 -18.19 3.00 -20.68
N THR A 101 -18.51 2.86 -19.39
CA THR A 101 -19.28 3.90 -18.71
C THR A 101 -18.37 5.10 -18.42
N VAL A 102 -18.55 6.15 -19.22
CA VAL A 102 -18.35 7.50 -18.70
C VAL A 102 -19.18 7.54 -17.42
N VAL A 103 -18.56 7.85 -16.28
CA VAL A 103 -19.36 8.19 -15.10
C VAL A 103 -20.15 9.42 -15.50
N ASP A 104 -21.40 9.23 -15.92
CA ASP A 104 -22.38 10.31 -16.01
C ASP A 104 -22.61 10.76 -14.58
N LEU A 105 -21.74 11.67 -14.12
CA LEU A 105 -22.01 12.47 -12.95
C LEU A 105 -23.34 13.18 -13.26
N PRO A 106 -24.37 13.06 -12.41
CA PRO A 106 -25.67 13.64 -12.68
C PRO A 106 -25.58 15.17 -12.59
N LEU A 107 -25.15 15.81 -13.68
CA LEU A 107 -25.11 17.26 -13.83
C LEU A 107 -25.53 17.70 -15.24
N ALA A 108 -26.43 16.94 -15.88
CA ALA A 108 -27.31 17.53 -16.88
C ALA A 108 -28.44 18.27 -16.16
N GLY A 109 -28.17 19.53 -15.77
CA GLY A 109 -29.25 20.47 -15.39
C GLY A 109 -29.20 21.09 -14.00
N VAL A 110 -28.16 20.85 -13.18
CA VAL A 110 -27.97 21.66 -11.96
C VAL A 110 -27.06 22.83 -12.31
N ALA A 111 -27.66 24.02 -12.43
CA ALA A 111 -26.89 25.25 -12.43
C ALA A 111 -25.97 25.25 -11.19
N PRO A 112 -24.64 25.41 -11.35
CA PRO A 112 -23.71 25.33 -10.23
C PRO A 112 -24.10 26.35 -9.15
N ALA A 113 -24.06 25.93 -7.89
CA ALA A 113 -24.29 26.81 -6.76
C ALA A 113 -23.32 28.01 -6.82
N PRO A 114 -23.75 29.23 -6.47
CA PRO A 114 -22.89 30.41 -6.59
C PRO A 114 -21.74 30.29 -5.58
N GLY A 115 -20.54 29.93 -6.04
CA GLY A 115 -19.36 29.78 -5.18
C GLY A 115 -18.35 28.72 -5.63
N GLU A 116 -18.72 27.76 -6.49
CA GLU A 116 -17.77 26.79 -7.07
C GLU A 116 -17.58 26.99 -8.60
N PRO A 117 -16.58 27.76 -9.07
CA PRO A 117 -16.33 27.76 -10.52
C PRO A 117 -14.87 27.95 -11.02
N ALA A 118 -13.81 27.58 -10.28
CA ALA A 118 -12.42 27.70 -10.78
C ALA A 118 -11.71 26.34 -10.97
N GLN A 119 -11.56 25.54 -9.93
CA GLN A 119 -10.70 24.34 -9.95
C GLN A 119 -11.11 23.25 -10.96
N ARG A 120 -12.42 22.99 -11.17
CA ARG A 120 -12.86 21.98 -12.14
C ARG A 120 -12.63 22.38 -13.60
N ARG A 121 -12.76 23.68 -13.94
CA ARG A 121 -12.56 24.19 -15.32
C ARG A 121 -11.09 24.25 -15.72
N ILE A 122 -10.20 24.41 -14.74
CA ILE A 122 -8.76 24.54 -14.95
C ILE A 122 -8.12 23.24 -15.46
N ILE A 123 -8.74 22.09 -15.17
CA ILE A 123 -8.15 20.76 -15.34
C ILE A 123 -8.53 20.12 -16.69
N GLU A 124 -9.59 20.54 -17.39
CA GLU A 124 -10.03 19.87 -18.62
C GLU A 124 -9.25 20.27 -19.89
N ASP A 125 -8.46 21.35 -19.83
CA ASP A 125 -7.66 21.85 -20.93
C ASP A 125 -6.32 22.37 -20.38
N LEU A 126 -5.19 21.95 -20.94
CA LEU A 126 -3.87 22.49 -20.62
C LEU A 126 -3.30 23.06 -21.93
N GLY A 127 -3.25 24.38 -22.02
CA GLY A 127 -2.69 25.08 -23.17
C GLY A 127 -1.19 24.80 -23.34
N GLU A 128 -0.68 25.04 -24.55
CA GLU A 128 0.74 24.82 -24.91
C GLU A 128 1.75 25.67 -24.12
N SER A 129 1.28 26.70 -23.41
CA SER A 129 2.12 27.54 -22.55
C SER A 129 1.63 27.56 -21.09
N GLU A 130 0.80 26.59 -20.72
CA GLU A 130 0.33 26.40 -19.34
C GLU A 130 1.09 25.24 -18.68
N LEU A 131 1.26 25.35 -17.36
CA LEU A 131 1.98 24.39 -16.54
C LEU A 131 1.16 24.04 -15.30
N LEU A 132 1.11 22.76 -14.96
CA LEU A 132 0.63 22.29 -13.66
C LEU A 132 1.82 21.82 -12.85
N VAL A 133 1.83 22.11 -11.56
CA VAL A 133 2.99 21.80 -10.70
C VAL A 133 2.51 20.95 -9.52
N GLY A 134 3.23 19.88 -9.22
CA GLY A 134 2.99 19.05 -8.04
C GLY A 134 3.25 19.81 -6.75
N HIS A 135 2.62 19.36 -5.66
CA HIS A 135 2.67 20.04 -4.37
C HIS A 135 4.10 20.21 -3.83
N ASP A 136 4.91 19.15 -3.86
CA ASP A 136 6.26 19.15 -3.33
C ASP A 136 7.17 20.04 -4.18
N MET A 137 7.09 19.92 -5.52
CA MET A 137 7.86 20.79 -6.42
C MET A 137 7.50 22.27 -6.24
N ALA A 138 6.22 22.58 -6.07
CA ALA A 138 5.77 23.95 -5.85
C ALA A 138 6.26 24.50 -4.50
N GLY A 139 6.19 23.69 -3.44
CA GLY A 139 6.68 24.05 -2.11
C GLY A 139 8.20 24.26 -2.07
N GLU A 140 8.97 23.40 -2.76
CA GLU A 140 10.43 23.49 -2.80
C GLU A 140 10.94 24.68 -3.61
N LEU A 141 10.31 24.99 -4.74
CA LEU A 141 10.70 26.08 -5.64
C LEU A 141 9.97 27.40 -5.36
N GLY A 142 9.09 27.44 -4.35
CA GLY A 142 8.29 28.62 -4.00
C GLY A 142 7.35 29.09 -5.12
N ILE A 143 6.84 28.15 -5.93
CA ILE A 143 5.97 28.45 -7.07
C ILE A 143 4.54 28.69 -6.58
N THR A 144 3.89 29.73 -7.11
CA THR A 144 2.49 30.07 -6.80
C THR A 144 1.58 29.96 -8.03
N GLU A 145 0.28 29.71 -7.81
CA GLU A 145 -0.71 29.68 -8.89
C GLU A 145 -0.81 31.05 -9.58
N GLY A 146 -0.90 31.06 -10.91
CA GLY A 146 -0.95 32.25 -11.75
C GLY A 146 0.42 32.88 -12.06
N GLN A 147 1.50 32.43 -11.43
CA GLN A 147 2.85 32.91 -11.67
C GLN A 147 3.36 32.52 -13.07
N SER A 148 4.16 33.39 -13.70
CA SER A 148 4.94 32.99 -14.87
C SER A 148 6.25 32.34 -14.42
N PHE A 149 6.50 31.13 -14.89
CA PHE A 149 7.67 30.33 -14.53
C PHE A 149 8.39 29.85 -15.79
N THR A 150 9.70 30.08 -15.87
CA THR A 150 10.49 29.74 -17.06
C THR A 150 11.10 28.35 -16.90
N LEU A 151 10.78 27.45 -17.83
CA LEU A 151 11.31 26.10 -17.90
C LEU A 151 11.93 25.85 -19.27
N MET A 152 13.15 25.30 -19.30
CA MET A 152 13.85 24.97 -20.55
C MET A 152 13.90 26.13 -21.56
N GLY A 153 14.02 27.37 -21.08
CA GLY A 153 14.07 28.57 -21.91
C GLY A 153 12.72 29.09 -22.43
N LYS A 154 11.60 28.45 -22.11
CA LYS A 154 10.23 28.93 -22.41
C LYS A 154 9.51 29.38 -21.14
N ALA A 155 8.81 30.51 -21.24
CA ALA A 155 7.95 30.98 -20.16
C ALA A 155 6.62 30.23 -20.18
N PHE A 156 6.24 29.65 -19.04
CA PHE A 156 4.95 29.02 -18.81
C PHE A 156 4.13 29.81 -17.81
N GLN A 157 2.81 29.74 -17.91
CA GLN A 157 1.89 30.20 -16.89
C GLN A 157 1.51 29.03 -15.98
N VAL A 158 1.79 29.14 -14.69
CA VAL A 158 1.40 28.13 -13.70
C VAL A 158 -0.11 28.22 -13.51
N LYS A 159 -0.83 27.25 -14.04
CA LYS A 159 -2.29 27.26 -14.07
C LYS A 159 -2.90 26.83 -12.74
N ALA A 160 -2.31 25.78 -12.14
CA ALA A 160 -2.69 25.27 -10.83
C ALA A 160 -1.56 24.46 -10.20
N ILE A 161 -1.60 24.35 -8.87
CA ILE A 161 -0.79 23.44 -8.10
C ILE A 161 -1.66 22.22 -7.74
N LEU A 162 -1.16 21.03 -8.04
CA LEU A 162 -1.87 19.79 -7.74
C LEU A 162 -1.91 19.55 -6.22
N PRO A 163 -3.02 19.01 -5.69
CA PRO A 163 -3.10 18.65 -4.29
C PRO A 163 -2.10 17.54 -3.95
N MET A 164 -1.60 17.54 -2.72
CA MET A 164 -0.70 16.49 -2.23
C MET A 164 -1.41 15.13 -2.24
N THR A 165 -0.80 14.16 -2.91
CA THR A 165 -1.34 12.79 -3.04
C THR A 165 -0.47 11.74 -2.35
N GLY A 166 0.74 12.09 -1.91
CA GLY A 166 1.77 11.18 -1.43
C GLY A 166 2.35 10.30 -2.55
N THR A 167 2.14 10.68 -3.80
CA THR A 167 2.63 9.96 -4.98
C THR A 167 3.79 10.70 -5.62
N VAL A 168 4.46 10.04 -6.56
CA VAL A 168 5.58 10.62 -7.31
C VAL A 168 5.17 11.86 -8.13
N ASP A 169 3.87 12.04 -8.40
CA ASP A 169 3.35 13.21 -9.09
C ASP A 169 3.46 14.51 -8.27
N ASP A 170 3.60 14.41 -6.94
CA ASP A 170 3.77 15.58 -6.07
C ASP A 170 5.09 16.31 -6.34
N ALA A 171 6.12 15.60 -6.84
CA ALA A 171 7.43 16.14 -7.18
C ALA A 171 7.61 16.41 -8.70
N ARG A 172 6.53 16.43 -9.49
CA ARG A 172 6.55 16.60 -10.96
C ARG A 172 5.88 17.88 -11.41
N ALA A 173 6.23 18.36 -12.59
CA ALA A 173 5.45 19.35 -13.33
C ALA A 173 4.87 18.74 -14.61
N PHE A 174 3.70 19.20 -15.01
CA PHE A 174 2.99 18.72 -16.19
C PHE A 174 2.80 19.85 -17.21
N ALA A 175 3.19 19.60 -18.45
CA ALA A 175 3.04 20.51 -19.58
C ALA A 175 2.38 19.80 -20.76
N HIS A 176 2.00 20.54 -21.79
CA HIS A 176 1.49 19.95 -23.03
C HIS A 176 2.57 19.06 -23.69
N LEU A 177 2.22 17.83 -24.08
CA LEU A 177 3.15 16.84 -24.64
C LEU A 177 3.99 17.38 -25.80
N HIS A 178 3.33 17.96 -26.81
CA HIS A 178 4.00 18.46 -28.01
C HIS A 178 4.92 19.64 -27.71
N THR A 179 4.59 20.43 -26.68
CA THR A 179 5.47 21.51 -26.24
C THR A 179 6.73 20.95 -25.61
N LEU A 180 6.61 19.92 -24.77
CA LEU A 180 7.78 19.30 -24.16
C LEU A 180 8.67 18.59 -25.19
N GLN A 181 8.09 17.89 -26.16
CA GLN A 181 8.84 17.29 -27.27
C GLN A 181 9.68 18.35 -28.00
N ALA A 182 9.07 19.47 -28.38
CA ALA A 182 9.76 20.58 -29.02
C ALA A 182 10.87 21.19 -28.15
N LEU A 183 10.61 21.39 -26.85
CA LEU A 183 11.59 21.95 -25.90
C LEU A 183 12.76 21.00 -25.62
N ALA A 184 12.51 19.71 -25.58
CA ALA A 184 13.54 18.70 -25.40
C ALA A 184 14.35 18.46 -26.69
N GLY A 185 13.98 19.09 -27.81
CA GLY A 185 14.57 18.81 -29.12
C GLY A 185 14.29 17.38 -29.60
N LYS A 186 13.24 16.76 -29.05
CA LYS A 186 12.83 15.39 -29.31
C LYS A 186 11.70 15.40 -30.35
N GLY A 187 11.70 14.42 -31.24
CA GLY A 187 10.67 14.27 -32.27
C GLY A 187 9.31 13.89 -31.68
N ALA A 188 8.45 13.27 -32.49
CA ALA A 188 7.19 12.67 -32.03
C ALA A 188 7.47 11.37 -31.26
N VAL A 189 7.99 11.51 -30.04
CA VAL A 189 8.47 10.42 -29.17
C VAL A 189 7.93 10.57 -27.77
N ILE A 190 7.76 9.43 -27.10
CA ILE A 190 7.20 9.31 -25.74
C ILE A 190 7.96 8.21 -24.99
N ASN A 191 7.83 8.15 -23.66
CA ASN A 191 8.47 7.10 -22.85
C ASN A 191 7.48 6.23 -22.08
N ALA A 192 6.21 6.58 -22.07
CA ALA A 192 5.16 5.68 -21.60
C ALA A 192 3.83 5.94 -22.30
N ILE A 193 3.01 4.89 -22.42
CA ILE A 193 1.58 5.02 -22.69
C ILE A 193 0.84 4.35 -21.53
N GLU A 194 0.03 5.12 -20.83
CA GLU A 194 -0.91 4.60 -19.86
C GLU A 194 -2.25 4.30 -20.53
N ILE A 195 -2.84 3.15 -20.21
CA ILE A 195 -4.10 2.71 -20.79
C ILE A 195 -5.05 2.29 -19.67
N VAL A 196 -6.23 2.90 -19.67
CA VAL A 196 -7.36 2.49 -18.84
C VAL A 196 -8.16 1.45 -19.61
N GLY A 197 -7.67 0.21 -19.59
CA GLY A 197 -8.34 -0.90 -20.27
C GLY A 197 -9.43 -1.54 -19.40
N CYS A 198 -10.54 -1.97 -20.00
CA CYS A 198 -11.57 -2.74 -19.29
C CYS A 198 -11.02 -4.10 -18.80
N CYS A 199 -11.22 -4.42 -17.52
CA CYS A 199 -10.71 -5.66 -16.89
C CYS A 199 -11.15 -6.96 -17.60
N GLU A 200 -12.35 -6.98 -18.20
CA GLU A 200 -12.83 -8.14 -18.95
C GLU A 200 -11.96 -8.43 -20.19
N GLN A 201 -11.47 -7.37 -20.85
CA GLN A 201 -10.68 -7.49 -22.08
C GLN A 201 -9.23 -7.85 -21.80
N ILE A 202 -8.68 -7.33 -20.69
CA ILE A 202 -7.38 -7.71 -20.16
C ILE A 202 -7.34 -9.21 -19.89
N SER A 203 -8.40 -9.75 -19.28
CA SER A 203 -8.54 -11.19 -19.01
C SER A 203 -8.73 -12.04 -20.28
N LYS A 204 -9.16 -11.45 -21.40
CA LYS A 204 -9.32 -12.10 -22.73
C LYS A 204 -8.05 -12.01 -23.60
N GLY A 205 -6.90 -11.67 -23.02
CA GLY A 205 -5.62 -11.67 -23.74
C GLY A 205 -5.30 -10.39 -24.49
N LEU A 206 -5.90 -9.25 -24.12
CA LEU A 206 -5.59 -7.93 -24.71
C LEU A 206 -4.08 -7.62 -24.68
N VAL A 207 -3.39 -7.94 -23.57
CA VAL A 207 -1.94 -7.75 -23.44
C VAL A 207 -1.15 -8.48 -24.52
N GLN A 208 -1.55 -9.71 -24.86
CA GLN A 208 -0.88 -10.49 -25.90
C GLN A 208 -1.12 -9.90 -27.28
N LYS A 209 -2.33 -9.38 -27.54
CA LYS A 209 -2.65 -8.68 -28.79
C LYS A 209 -1.88 -7.37 -28.94
N ILE A 210 -1.76 -6.58 -27.86
CA ILE A 210 -0.95 -5.35 -27.87
C ILE A 210 0.52 -5.69 -28.10
N ASN A 211 1.07 -6.72 -27.44
CA ASN A 211 2.44 -7.18 -27.69
C ASN A 211 2.68 -7.65 -29.15
N GLN A 212 1.66 -8.17 -29.83
CA GLN A 212 1.74 -8.53 -31.25
C GLN A 212 1.75 -7.31 -32.17
N LEU A 213 1.00 -6.25 -31.81
CA LEU A 213 0.99 -4.99 -32.56
C LEU A 213 2.27 -4.17 -32.34
N LEU A 214 2.82 -4.22 -31.13
CA LEU A 214 3.97 -3.43 -30.70
C LEU A 214 5.11 -4.34 -30.18
N PRO A 215 5.81 -5.09 -31.06
CA PRO A 215 6.80 -6.08 -30.65
C PRO A 215 8.09 -5.49 -30.05
N GLU A 216 8.32 -4.18 -30.26
CA GLU A 216 9.44 -3.44 -29.70
C GLU A 216 9.08 -2.72 -28.39
N ALA A 217 7.81 -2.72 -27.99
CA ALA A 217 7.37 -2.19 -26.72
C ALA A 217 7.18 -3.31 -25.68
N LYS A 218 7.31 -2.94 -24.41
CA LYS A 218 7.04 -3.80 -23.26
C LYS A 218 5.69 -3.44 -22.67
N VAL A 219 4.73 -4.35 -22.81
CA VAL A 219 3.38 -4.18 -22.26
C VAL A 219 3.29 -4.90 -20.92
N VAL A 220 3.01 -4.14 -19.86
CA VAL A 220 2.86 -4.66 -18.49
C VAL A 220 1.51 -4.27 -17.92
N THR A 221 0.96 -5.12 -17.07
CA THR A 221 -0.30 -4.83 -16.37
C THR A 221 -0.03 -4.51 -14.91
N ILE A 222 -0.76 -3.55 -14.36
CA ILE A 222 -0.65 -3.22 -12.93
C ILE A 222 -1.09 -4.42 -12.06
N SER A 223 -2.03 -5.25 -12.55
CA SER A 223 -2.46 -6.50 -11.91
C SER A 223 -1.35 -7.51 -11.66
N GLN A 224 -0.44 -7.69 -12.62
CA GLN A 224 0.68 -8.60 -12.47
C GLN A 224 1.63 -8.16 -11.36
N ILE A 225 1.71 -6.85 -11.07
CA ILE A 225 2.62 -6.29 -10.07
C ILE A 225 1.96 -6.20 -8.69
N VAL A 226 0.68 -5.83 -8.62
CA VAL A 226 -0.08 -5.97 -7.37
C VAL A 226 -0.07 -7.44 -6.96
N ALA A 227 -0.24 -8.38 -7.89
CA ALA A 227 -0.14 -9.79 -7.58
C ALA A 227 1.25 -10.22 -7.07
N THR A 228 2.36 -9.72 -7.65
CA THR A 228 3.71 -10.09 -7.16
C THR A 228 4.07 -9.42 -5.84
N GLN A 229 3.67 -8.17 -5.62
CA GLN A 229 3.89 -7.45 -4.36
C GLN A 229 3.01 -7.99 -3.23
N VAL A 230 1.73 -8.26 -3.51
CA VAL A 230 0.80 -8.90 -2.58
C VAL A 230 1.25 -10.33 -2.28
N ASN A 231 1.75 -11.08 -3.28
CA ASN A 231 2.29 -12.41 -3.04
C ASN A 231 3.57 -12.37 -2.19
N THR A 232 4.46 -11.40 -2.39
CA THR A 232 5.65 -11.20 -1.54
C THR A 232 5.26 -10.82 -0.12
N ASN A 233 4.33 -9.88 0.06
CA ASN A 233 3.80 -9.50 1.37
C ASN A 233 3.10 -10.68 2.06
N HIS A 234 2.32 -11.47 1.34
CA HIS A 234 1.72 -12.69 1.88
C HIS A 234 2.76 -13.75 2.23
N MET A 235 3.82 -13.90 1.44
CA MET A 235 4.91 -14.81 1.74
C MET A 235 5.63 -14.38 3.02
N MET A 236 5.97 -13.09 3.16
CA MET A 236 6.56 -12.54 4.38
C MET A 236 5.62 -12.68 5.59
N ALA A 237 4.32 -12.45 5.41
CA ALA A 237 3.32 -12.65 6.46
C ALA A 237 3.20 -14.13 6.87
N ARG A 238 3.24 -15.07 5.94
CA ARG A 238 3.24 -16.52 6.25
C ARG A 238 4.51 -16.93 7.01
N LEU A 239 5.66 -16.44 6.59
CA LEU A 239 6.93 -16.69 7.30
C LEU A 239 6.88 -16.12 8.72
N SER A 240 6.41 -14.88 8.87
CA SER A 240 6.21 -14.26 10.18
C SER A 240 5.24 -15.05 11.07
N LEU A 241 4.12 -15.54 10.51
CA LEU A 241 3.17 -16.38 11.21
C LEU A 241 3.80 -17.71 11.66
N LEU A 242 4.62 -18.34 10.82
CA LEU A 242 5.35 -19.55 11.16
C LEU A 242 6.32 -19.29 12.32
N PHE A 243 7.08 -18.19 12.29
CA PHE A 243 7.94 -17.80 13.41
C PHE A 243 7.14 -17.54 14.68
N LEU A 244 5.99 -16.86 14.59
CA LEU A 244 5.11 -16.62 15.72
C LEU A 244 4.65 -17.94 16.35
N VAL A 245 4.21 -18.91 15.55
CA VAL A 245 3.79 -20.23 16.06
C VAL A 245 4.93 -20.92 16.81
N ILE A 246 6.15 -20.89 16.27
CA ILE A 246 7.33 -21.49 16.94
C ILE A 246 7.60 -20.78 18.27
N MET A 247 7.60 -19.45 18.29
CA MET A 247 7.83 -18.66 19.52
C MET A 247 6.77 -18.92 20.58
N VAL A 248 5.51 -19.07 20.17
CA VAL A 248 4.41 -19.43 21.07
C VAL A 248 4.60 -20.82 21.65
N LEU A 249 5.01 -21.81 20.85
CA LEU A 249 5.26 -23.17 21.33
C LEU A 249 6.43 -23.21 22.33
N VAL A 250 7.55 -22.56 22.00
CA VAL A 250 8.73 -22.51 22.87
C VAL A 250 8.44 -21.73 24.15
N GLY A 251 7.79 -20.56 24.04
CA GLY A 251 7.38 -19.74 25.19
C GLY A 251 6.37 -20.46 26.07
N GLY A 252 5.35 -21.11 25.48
CA GLY A 252 4.37 -21.91 26.19
C GLY A 252 4.99 -23.11 26.91
N ALA A 253 5.89 -23.84 26.27
CA ALA A 253 6.63 -24.92 26.90
C ALA A 253 7.48 -24.42 28.09
N SER A 254 8.10 -23.24 27.96
CA SER A 254 8.88 -22.62 29.03
C SER A 254 8.01 -22.26 30.23
N ILE A 255 6.83 -21.65 29.99
CA ILE A 255 5.85 -21.33 31.05
C ILE A 255 5.36 -22.61 31.73
N ALA A 256 5.04 -23.65 30.96
CA ALA A 256 4.60 -24.93 31.49
C ALA A 256 5.68 -25.56 32.38
N ASN A 257 6.93 -25.57 31.93
CA ASN A 257 8.06 -26.10 32.70
C ASN A 257 8.27 -25.34 34.02
N TYR A 258 8.24 -24.00 33.97
CA TYR A 258 8.27 -23.17 35.17
C TYR A 258 7.13 -23.52 36.13
N MET A 259 5.91 -23.70 35.61
CA MET A 259 4.75 -24.04 36.44
C MET A 259 4.89 -25.43 37.06
N TYR A 260 5.43 -26.42 36.34
CA TYR A 260 5.72 -27.74 36.91
C TYR A 260 6.72 -27.67 38.07
N ALA A 261 7.82 -26.94 37.89
CA ALA A 261 8.81 -26.74 38.94
C ALA A 261 8.19 -26.06 40.17
N ASN A 262 7.40 -25.00 39.94
CA ASN A 262 6.72 -24.27 41.03
C ASN A 262 5.75 -25.15 41.82
N VAL A 263 4.99 -26.01 41.12
CA VAL A 263 4.10 -26.99 41.75
C VAL A 263 4.90 -28.00 42.56
N TYR A 264 6.05 -28.47 42.05
CA TYR A 264 6.91 -29.44 42.72
C TYR A 264 7.49 -28.88 44.03
N GLU A 265 8.07 -27.68 43.98
CA GLU A 265 8.66 -27.01 45.15
C GLU A 265 7.61 -26.73 46.23
N ARG A 266 6.38 -26.40 45.84
CA ARG A 266 5.29 -26.02 46.76
C ARG A 266 4.34 -27.17 47.11
N ARG A 267 4.67 -28.43 46.80
CA ARG A 267 3.80 -29.59 47.07
C ARG A 267 3.32 -29.67 48.52
N ARG A 268 4.21 -29.42 49.48
CA ARG A 268 3.89 -29.45 50.92
C ARG A 268 2.86 -28.39 51.29
N GLU A 269 3.02 -27.16 50.81
CA GLU A 269 2.06 -26.07 51.03
C GLU A 269 0.68 -26.45 50.48
N ILE A 270 0.64 -26.97 49.24
CA ILE A 270 -0.61 -27.39 48.57
C ILE A 270 -1.27 -28.54 49.36
N GLY A 271 -0.49 -29.53 49.81
CA GLY A 271 -0.96 -30.65 50.63
C GLY A 271 -1.56 -30.19 51.96
N THR A 272 -0.88 -29.28 52.67
CA THR A 272 -1.41 -28.70 53.92
C THR A 272 -2.71 -27.92 53.70
N LEU A 273 -2.80 -27.15 52.60
CA LEU A 273 -4.00 -26.39 52.25
C LEU A 273 -5.19 -27.31 51.96
N MET A 274 -4.97 -28.42 51.24
CA MET A 274 -6.01 -29.41 50.96
C MET A 274 -6.41 -30.20 52.22
N ALA A 275 -5.47 -30.49 53.12
CA ALA A 275 -5.75 -31.12 54.41
C ALA A 275 -6.63 -30.24 55.33
N LEU A 276 -6.53 -28.91 55.22
CA LEU A 276 -7.39 -27.95 55.90
C LEU A 276 -8.79 -27.80 55.24
N GLY A 277 -9.08 -28.55 54.17
CA GLY A 277 -10.38 -28.58 53.51
C GLY A 277 -10.47 -27.76 52.22
N ALA A 278 -9.34 -27.25 51.69
CA ALA A 278 -9.37 -26.59 50.38
C ALA A 278 -9.69 -27.59 49.26
N GLY A 279 -10.76 -27.30 48.51
CA GLY A 279 -11.14 -28.13 47.37
C GLY A 279 -10.14 -28.03 46.21
N PRO A 280 -10.06 -29.06 45.34
CA PRO A 280 -9.17 -29.09 44.18
C PRO A 280 -9.42 -27.93 43.20
N LYS A 281 -10.66 -27.43 43.13
CA LYS A 281 -11.02 -26.26 42.32
C LYS A 281 -10.34 -24.98 42.78
N LEU A 282 -10.18 -24.79 44.10
CA LEU A 282 -9.54 -23.60 44.66
C LEU A 282 -8.05 -23.60 44.30
N VAL A 283 -7.37 -24.74 44.45
CA VAL A 283 -5.96 -24.90 44.07
C VAL A 283 -5.77 -24.59 42.58
N LEU A 284 -6.63 -25.14 41.71
CA LEU A 284 -6.60 -24.86 40.28
C LEU A 284 -6.76 -23.35 39.98
N GLN A 285 -7.73 -22.68 40.61
CA GLN A 285 -7.97 -21.25 40.43
C GLN A 285 -6.77 -20.39 40.85
N VAL A 286 -6.10 -20.72 41.95
CA VAL A 286 -4.91 -19.98 42.40
C VAL A 286 -3.78 -20.05 41.37
N PHE A 287 -3.52 -21.23 40.80
CA PHE A 287 -2.48 -21.38 39.77
C PHE A 287 -2.87 -20.71 38.44
N LEU A 288 -4.15 -20.82 38.04
CA LEU A 288 -4.63 -20.11 36.84
C LEU A 288 -4.62 -18.59 37.01
N LEU A 289 -4.86 -18.08 38.22
CA LEU A 289 -4.74 -16.65 38.52
C LEU A 289 -3.28 -16.17 38.41
N LYS A 290 -2.31 -16.97 38.89
CA LYS A 290 -0.88 -16.68 38.67
C LYS A 290 -0.54 -16.63 37.18
N ALA A 291 -1.04 -17.59 36.41
CA ALA A 291 -0.86 -17.62 34.96
C ALA A 291 -1.50 -16.43 34.25
N LEU A 292 -2.69 -16.00 34.69
CA LEU A 292 -3.36 -14.80 34.19
C LEU A 292 -2.51 -13.54 34.43
N LEU A 293 -1.99 -13.36 35.64
CA LEU A 293 -1.12 -12.23 35.98
C LEU A 293 0.17 -12.24 35.14
N LEU A 294 0.75 -13.43 34.93
CA LEU A 294 1.93 -13.60 34.08
C LEU A 294 1.61 -13.24 32.61
N GLY A 295 0.45 -13.66 32.10
CA GLY A 295 -0.01 -13.35 30.76
C GLY A 295 -0.30 -11.86 30.54
N VAL A 296 -0.93 -11.19 31.52
CA VAL A 296 -1.18 -9.75 31.49
C VAL A 296 0.14 -8.97 31.53
N GLY A 297 1.01 -9.28 32.50
CA GLY A 297 2.30 -8.61 32.66
C GLY A 297 3.20 -8.80 31.44
N GLY A 298 3.30 -10.05 30.96
CA GLY A 298 4.08 -10.39 29.76
C GLY A 298 3.50 -9.77 28.48
N GLY A 299 2.17 -9.75 28.34
CA GLY A 299 1.49 -9.15 27.18
C GLY A 299 1.69 -7.63 27.11
N VAL A 300 1.52 -6.93 28.24
CA VAL A 300 1.74 -5.48 28.32
C VAL A 300 3.22 -5.15 28.07
N ALA A 301 4.14 -5.79 28.78
CA ALA A 301 5.57 -5.55 28.61
C ALA A 301 6.05 -5.88 27.18
N GLY A 302 5.61 -7.02 26.63
CA GLY A 302 5.93 -7.44 25.28
C GLY A 302 5.42 -6.47 24.21
N PHE A 303 4.20 -5.95 24.36
CA PHE A 303 3.65 -4.95 23.45
C PHE A 303 4.48 -3.67 23.44
N PHE A 304 4.82 -3.14 24.62
CA PHE A 304 5.62 -1.91 24.72
C PHE A 304 7.04 -2.09 24.19
N LEU A 305 7.72 -3.17 24.57
CA LEU A 305 9.07 -3.48 24.09
C LEU A 305 9.10 -3.72 22.58
N GLY A 306 8.13 -4.48 22.06
CA GLY A 306 8.00 -4.73 20.63
C GLY A 306 7.71 -3.46 19.83
N SER A 307 6.80 -2.62 20.33
CA SER A 307 6.47 -1.34 19.68
C SER A 307 7.66 -0.37 19.70
N ALA A 308 8.37 -0.27 20.83
CA ALA A 308 9.55 0.57 20.94
C ALA A 308 10.67 0.10 20.00
N ALA A 309 10.90 -1.22 19.91
CA ALA A 309 11.85 -1.79 18.96
C ALA A 309 11.43 -1.50 17.51
N ALA A 310 10.15 -1.64 17.18
CA ALA A 310 9.64 -1.38 15.83
C ALA A 310 9.77 0.10 15.43
N LEU A 311 9.48 1.03 16.36
CA LEU A 311 9.66 2.47 16.15
C LEU A 311 11.13 2.86 15.97
N TRP A 312 12.05 2.18 16.65
CA TRP A 312 13.47 2.51 16.60
C TRP A 312 14.21 1.85 15.42
N LEU A 313 13.91 0.58 15.12
CA LEU A 313 14.54 -0.18 14.04
C LEU A 313 13.85 0.03 12.69
N GLY A 314 12.52 0.24 12.67
CA GLY A 314 11.72 0.35 11.45
C GLY A 314 12.26 1.40 10.46
N PRO A 315 12.43 2.67 10.88
CA PRO A 315 12.96 3.71 10.00
C PRO A 315 14.40 3.46 9.54
N ARG A 316 15.21 2.77 10.35
CA ARG A 316 16.65 2.54 10.07
C ARG A 316 16.89 1.38 9.12
N ILE A 317 16.03 0.36 9.16
CA ILE A 317 16.22 -0.89 8.41
C ILE A 317 15.30 -0.93 7.20
N ALA A 318 14.04 -0.53 7.36
CA ALA A 318 13.02 -0.66 6.33
C ALA A 318 12.67 0.68 5.63
N GLY A 319 13.05 1.83 6.21
CA GLY A 319 12.69 3.15 5.66
C GLY A 319 11.19 3.45 5.66
N VAL A 320 10.38 2.63 6.34
CA VAL A 320 8.91 2.78 6.43
C VAL A 320 8.53 3.31 7.81
N PRO A 321 7.65 4.34 7.91
CA PRO A 321 7.13 4.79 9.19
C PRO A 321 6.24 3.72 9.83
N VAL A 322 6.59 3.30 11.04
CA VAL A 322 5.80 2.32 11.81
C VAL A 322 4.88 3.07 12.77
N LEU A 323 3.57 2.91 12.60
CA LEU A 323 2.55 3.46 13.51
C LEU A 323 1.94 2.32 14.33
N PRO A 324 2.11 2.31 15.67
CA PRO A 324 1.48 1.30 16.51
C PRO A 324 -0.04 1.45 16.50
N MET A 325 -0.75 0.41 16.06
CA MET A 325 -2.21 0.40 16.05
C MET A 325 -2.77 -0.11 17.40
N PRO A 326 -3.61 0.67 18.11
CA PRO A 326 -4.15 0.28 19.41
C PRO A 326 -4.96 -1.02 19.38
N ILE A 327 -5.62 -1.33 18.25
CA ILE A 327 -6.42 -2.56 18.11
C ILE A 327 -5.56 -3.82 18.17
N LEU A 328 -4.31 -3.77 17.71
CA LEU A 328 -3.38 -4.89 17.79
C LEU A 328 -2.88 -5.11 19.22
N ALA A 329 -2.84 -4.06 20.05
CA ALA A 329 -2.49 -4.17 21.47
C ALA A 329 -3.50 -5.05 22.21
N PHE A 330 -4.80 -4.85 21.92
CA PHE A 330 -5.86 -5.67 22.50
C PHE A 330 -5.71 -7.15 22.12
N TRP A 331 -5.51 -7.44 20.84
CA TRP A 331 -5.31 -8.82 20.37
C TRP A 331 -4.03 -9.46 20.95
N ALA A 332 -2.93 -8.71 21.03
CA ALA A 332 -1.69 -9.19 21.62
C ALA A 332 -1.89 -9.59 23.10
N LEU A 333 -2.63 -8.78 23.86
CA LEU A 333 -2.94 -9.09 25.26
C LEU A 333 -3.82 -10.33 25.40
N VAL A 334 -4.88 -10.44 24.59
CA VAL A 334 -5.77 -11.61 24.58
C VAL A 334 -5.00 -12.89 24.26
N VAL A 335 -4.14 -12.86 23.24
CA VAL A 335 -3.32 -14.00 22.83
C VAL A 335 -2.31 -14.38 23.92
N ALA A 336 -1.63 -13.40 24.53
CA ALA A 336 -0.68 -13.65 25.62
C ALA A 336 -1.34 -14.33 26.83
N ILE A 337 -2.52 -13.84 27.24
CA ILE A 337 -3.30 -14.44 28.32
C ILE A 337 -3.74 -15.87 27.96
N ALA A 338 -4.27 -16.06 26.76
CA ALA A 338 -4.73 -17.37 26.29
C ALA A 338 -3.61 -18.41 26.31
N ILE A 339 -2.41 -18.04 25.82
CA ILE A 339 -1.24 -18.93 25.82
C ILE A 339 -0.79 -19.23 27.25
N ALA A 340 -0.69 -18.24 28.12
CA ALA A 340 -0.25 -18.43 29.50
C ALA A 340 -1.20 -19.36 30.27
N LEU A 341 -2.51 -19.19 30.10
CA LEU A 341 -3.53 -20.05 30.69
C LEU A 341 -3.47 -21.47 30.12
N ALA A 342 -3.39 -21.61 28.79
CA ALA A 342 -3.32 -22.91 28.13
C ALA A 342 -2.07 -23.71 28.56
N ALA A 343 -0.91 -23.07 28.58
CA ALA A 343 0.35 -23.67 29.03
C ALA A 343 0.31 -24.09 30.51
N SER A 344 -0.35 -23.29 31.35
CA SER A 344 -0.41 -23.53 32.80
C SER A 344 -1.53 -24.48 33.22
N PHE A 345 -2.53 -24.73 32.38
CA PHE A 345 -3.71 -25.50 32.73
C PHE A 345 -3.38 -26.94 33.14
N PHE A 346 -2.54 -27.63 32.36
CA PHE A 346 -2.17 -29.01 32.65
C PHE A 346 -1.38 -29.17 33.96
N PRO A 347 -0.28 -28.42 34.20
CA PRO A 347 0.44 -28.50 35.47
C PRO A 347 -0.42 -28.06 36.67
N ALA A 348 -1.26 -27.03 36.52
CA ALA A 348 -2.18 -26.58 37.57
C ALA A 348 -3.24 -27.66 37.92
N ARG A 349 -3.76 -28.35 36.90
CA ARG A 349 -4.70 -29.47 37.10
C ARG A 349 -4.04 -30.65 37.78
N ARG A 350 -2.76 -30.90 37.51
CA ARG A 350 -1.98 -31.93 38.20
C ARG A 350 -1.77 -31.57 39.67
N ALA A 351 -1.47 -30.30 39.97
CA ALA A 351 -1.35 -29.80 41.34
C ALA A 351 -2.65 -29.98 42.15
N ALA A 352 -3.78 -29.64 41.53
CA ALA A 352 -5.11 -29.78 42.13
C ALA A 352 -5.54 -31.24 42.40
N ARG A 353 -4.83 -32.23 41.85
CA ARG A 353 -5.12 -33.67 42.01
C ARG A 353 -4.08 -34.40 42.85
N LEU A 354 -3.19 -33.67 43.52
CA LEU A 354 -2.23 -34.27 44.45
C LEU A 354 -2.95 -34.84 45.68
N ASP A 355 -2.61 -36.05 46.07
CA ASP A 355 -3.12 -36.64 47.31
C ASP A 355 -2.43 -36.01 48.52
N PRO A 356 -3.17 -35.42 49.48
CA PRO A 356 -2.60 -34.75 50.64
C PRO A 356 -1.72 -35.67 51.51
N SER A 357 -2.06 -36.95 51.60
CA SER A 357 -1.32 -37.95 52.37
C SER A 357 0.07 -38.21 51.78
N VAL A 358 0.16 -38.35 50.46
CA VAL A 358 1.43 -38.56 49.74
C VAL A 358 2.29 -37.31 49.81
N ALA A 359 1.68 -36.12 49.65
CA ALA A 359 2.39 -34.84 49.73
C ALA A 359 3.02 -34.55 51.10
N LEU A 360 2.55 -35.20 52.17
CA LEU A 360 3.09 -35.10 53.52
C LEU A 360 4.08 -36.22 53.86
N GLN A 361 4.12 -37.30 53.08
CA GLN A 361 5.00 -38.46 53.29
C GLN A 361 6.34 -38.40 52.52
N GLU A 362 6.47 -37.57 51.48
CA GLU A 362 7.72 -37.43 50.67
C GLU A 362 8.88 -36.71 51.45
N VAL A 363 9.14 -37.05 52.72
CA VAL A 363 10.30 -36.58 53.51
C VAL A 363 11.21 -37.73 53.90
#